data_AF-A0A3A2ZF35-F1
#
_entry.id   AF-A0A3A2ZF35-F1
#
_cell.length_a   1.000
_cell.length_b   1.000
_cell.length_c   1.000
_cell.angle_alpha   90.00
_cell.angle_beta   90.00
_cell.angle_gamma   90.00
#
_symmetry.space_group_name_H-M   'P 1'
#
loop_
_entity.id
_entity.type
_entity.pdbx_description
1 polymer ?
#
loop_
_entity_poly.entity_id
_entity_poly.type
_entity_poly.pdbx_seq_one_letter_code
_entity_poly.pdbx_strand_id
1 'polypeptide(L)'
;MPGILIPVIGISLTAAVAILIACCAAQVVPAIVKYAGFVKQYARSGQWFHARPNHVYTELEKFLFKWMPLKQRLLRLRVFFSADEETTTYFPTPKGQKARLAVEEESKRYIKSITPKKYWNNIIPTFPLGCKRRIFDPDYLDYLNRPNVELLPEGIQEMTETGIITSSGISDDFDIIVLATSSQVSQFLTPIQIFGSNGQSLQKQWNECRGDKLI
;
A
#
# COMPACT_ATOMS: atom_id res chain seq x y z
N MET A 1 7.35 -23.38 -4.56
CA MET A 1 8.47 -22.80 -3.79
C MET A 1 7.94 -22.53 -2.40
N PRO A 2 8.52 -23.13 -1.35
CA PRO A 2 8.02 -22.97 0.01
C PRO A 2 8.16 -21.50 0.42
N GLY A 3 7.05 -20.91 0.84
CA GLY A 3 6.96 -19.52 1.24
C GLY A 3 7.88 -19.26 2.42
N ILE A 4 8.53 -18.10 2.40
CA ILE A 4 9.24 -17.55 3.55
C ILE A 4 8.17 -17.29 4.63
N LEU A 5 8.02 -18.27 5.52
CA LEU A 5 7.36 -18.13 6.81
C LEU A 5 8.22 -17.15 7.62
N ILE A 6 7.79 -15.90 7.68
CA ILE A 6 8.15 -15.05 8.80
C ILE A 6 7.66 -15.80 10.05
N PRO A 7 8.53 -16.11 11.03
CA PRO A 7 8.10 -16.82 12.23
C PRO A 7 7.20 -15.86 13.00
N VAL A 8 5.88 -16.02 12.84
CA VAL A 8 4.89 -15.37 13.68
C VAL A 8 4.97 -16.08 15.03
N ILE A 9 5.81 -15.55 15.90
CA ILE A 9 5.93 -15.97 17.30
C ILE A 9 4.54 -15.81 17.93
N GLY A 10 3.87 -16.95 18.17
CA GLY A 10 2.81 -17.13 19.17
C GLY A 10 1.79 -16.00 19.36
N ILE A 11 1.20 -15.45 18.30
CA ILE A 11 0.08 -14.52 18.45
C ILE A 11 -1.15 -15.33 18.86
N SER A 12 -1.52 -15.22 20.14
CA SER A 12 -2.70 -15.86 20.72
C SER A 12 -3.99 -15.48 19.96
N LEU A 13 -4.89 -16.45 19.80
CA LEU A 13 -6.14 -16.38 19.02
C LEU A 13 -7.19 -15.39 19.56
N THR A 14 -6.87 -14.66 20.64
CA THR A 14 -7.77 -13.73 21.34
C THR A 14 -7.34 -12.27 21.24
N ALA A 15 -6.19 -11.98 20.64
CA ALA A 15 -5.57 -10.65 20.71
C ALA A 15 -6.38 -9.57 19.95
N ALA A 16 -6.55 -8.41 20.56
CA ALA A 16 -6.93 -7.17 19.91
C ALA A 16 -5.70 -6.53 19.26
N VAL A 17 -5.73 -6.32 17.94
CA VAL A 17 -4.58 -5.81 17.18
C VAL A 17 -4.89 -4.45 16.58
N ALA A 18 -4.04 -3.46 16.85
CA ALA A 18 -4.03 -2.18 16.15
C ALA A 18 -3.09 -2.24 14.94
N ILE A 19 -3.53 -1.78 13.77
CA ILE A 19 -2.65 -1.59 12.60
C ILE A 19 -2.58 -0.11 12.24
N LEU A 20 -1.35 0.36 12.07
CA LEU A 20 -1.00 1.75 11.76
C LEU A 20 -0.61 1.90 10.29
N ILE A 21 -1.03 3.01 9.68
CA ILE A 21 -1.12 3.22 8.22
C ILE A 21 0.17 3.01 7.43
N ALA A 22 0.08 2.18 6.40
CA ALA A 22 0.68 2.37 5.07
C ALA A 22 0.01 1.46 4.03
N CYS A 23 0.49 1.52 2.78
CA CYS A 23 0.23 0.50 1.76
C CYS A 23 0.45 -0.94 2.27
N CYS A 24 1.40 -1.11 3.20
CA CYS A 24 1.69 -2.40 3.83
C CYS A 24 0.50 -2.95 4.64
N ALA A 25 -0.34 -2.08 5.23
CA ALA A 25 -1.51 -2.52 5.98
C ALA A 25 -2.48 -3.35 5.11
N ALA A 26 -2.64 -3.00 3.83
CA ALA A 26 -3.47 -3.78 2.92
C ALA A 26 -2.96 -5.22 2.72
N GLN A 27 -1.68 -5.49 2.95
CA GLN A 27 -1.12 -6.85 2.89
C GLN A 27 -1.15 -7.55 4.26
N VAL A 28 -0.95 -6.79 5.34
CA VAL A 28 -0.90 -7.32 6.70
C VAL A 28 -2.30 -7.69 7.22
N VAL A 29 -3.31 -6.84 7.00
CA VAL A 29 -4.68 -7.06 7.49
C VAL A 29 -5.23 -8.43 7.03
N PRO A 30 -5.23 -8.79 5.73
CA PRO A 30 -5.68 -10.11 5.28
C PRO A 30 -4.97 -11.30 5.93
N ALA A 31 -3.70 -11.12 6.30
CA ALA A 31 -2.88 -12.16 6.92
C ALA A 31 -3.22 -12.33 8.41
N ILE A 32 -3.39 -11.24 9.15
CA ILE A 32 -3.59 -11.29 10.61
C ILE A 32 -5.03 -11.51 11.04
N VAL A 33 -6.02 -11.06 10.24
CA VAL A 33 -7.45 -11.11 10.58
C VAL A 33 -7.98 -12.54 10.76
N LYS A 34 -7.26 -13.53 10.23
CA LYS A 34 -7.56 -14.95 10.38
C LYS A 34 -7.21 -15.52 11.76
N TYR A 35 -6.36 -14.83 12.50
CA TYR A 35 -5.81 -15.28 13.79
C TYR A 35 -6.12 -14.32 14.93
N ALA A 36 -6.37 -13.04 14.66
CA ALA A 36 -6.69 -12.03 15.67
C ALA A 36 -8.18 -12.08 16.08
N GLY A 37 -8.44 -11.85 17.37
CA GLY A 37 -9.80 -11.74 17.92
C GLY A 37 -10.52 -10.50 17.40
N PHE A 38 -9.80 -9.37 17.31
CA PHE A 38 -10.29 -8.13 16.71
C PHE A 38 -9.13 -7.34 16.08
N VAL A 39 -9.39 -6.70 14.94
CA VAL A 39 -8.41 -5.85 14.24
C VAL A 39 -8.98 -4.47 14.02
N LYS A 40 -8.35 -3.47 14.62
CA LYS A 40 -8.68 -2.06 14.42
C LYS A 40 -7.58 -1.40 13.59
N GLN A 41 -7.94 -0.86 12.44
CA GLN A 41 -7.03 -0.17 11.54
C GLN A 41 -7.32 1.33 11.57
N TYR A 42 -6.32 2.12 11.95
CA TYR A 42 -6.40 3.57 11.89
C TYR A 42 -5.93 4.04 10.52
N ALA A 43 -6.69 4.89 9.84
CA ALA A 43 -6.47 5.32 8.46
C ALA A 43 -6.94 6.76 8.15
N ARG A 44 -6.05 7.75 8.38
CA ARG A 44 -6.27 9.18 8.08
C ARG A 44 -6.71 9.53 6.65
N SER A 45 -6.37 8.71 5.65
CA SER A 45 -6.70 9.01 4.26
C SER A 45 -6.85 7.74 3.43
N GLY A 46 -7.83 7.73 2.53
CA GLY A 46 -8.03 6.67 1.54
C GLY A 46 -6.89 6.50 0.54
N GLN A 47 -6.95 5.40 -0.21
CA GLN A 47 -5.98 5.04 -1.27
C GLN A 47 -6.71 4.52 -2.51
N TRP A 48 -6.10 4.69 -3.69
CA TRP A 48 -6.67 4.20 -4.95
C TRP A 48 -6.45 2.69 -5.07
N PHE A 49 -7.51 1.91 -4.86
CA PHE A 49 -7.49 0.45 -5.00
C PHE A 49 -7.95 0.00 -6.39
N HIS A 50 -7.25 -0.95 -6.96
CA HIS A 50 -7.55 -1.58 -8.24
C HIS A 50 -7.55 -3.10 -8.09
N ALA A 51 -8.32 -3.77 -8.94
CA ALA A 51 -8.28 -5.23 -9.03
C ALA A 51 -6.85 -5.69 -9.28
N ARG A 52 -6.37 -6.66 -8.50
CA ARG A 52 -5.04 -7.23 -8.68
C ARG A 52 -5.04 -8.23 -9.83
N PRO A 53 -4.32 -7.97 -10.94
CA PRO A 53 -4.16 -8.97 -11.98
C PRO A 53 -3.20 -10.06 -11.48
N ASN A 54 -3.76 -11.19 -11.02
CA ASN A 54 -2.98 -12.34 -10.57
C ASN A 54 -3.21 -13.53 -11.50
N HIS A 55 -2.49 -13.55 -12.62
CA HIS A 55 -2.59 -14.63 -13.61
C HIS A 55 -1.93 -15.90 -13.08
N VAL A 56 -2.69 -16.99 -13.03
CA VAL A 56 -2.15 -18.32 -12.70
C VAL A 56 -1.59 -18.94 -13.98
N TYR A 57 -0.27 -19.04 -14.05
CA TYR A 57 0.40 -19.62 -15.22
C TYR A 57 0.16 -21.13 -15.31
N THR A 58 -0.32 -21.56 -16.47
CA THR A 58 -0.54 -22.97 -16.82
C THR A 58 0.79 -23.71 -17.05
N GLU A 59 0.78 -25.03 -16.98
CA GLU A 59 1.97 -25.85 -17.29
C GLU A 59 2.45 -25.66 -18.73
N LEU A 60 1.53 -25.44 -19.66
CA LEU A 60 1.87 -25.13 -21.05
C LEU A 60 2.58 -23.78 -21.17
N GLU A 61 2.11 -22.74 -20.47
CA GLU A 61 2.80 -21.44 -20.46
C GLU A 61 4.20 -21.54 -19.84
N LYS A 62 4.34 -22.28 -18.74
CA LYS A 62 5.64 -22.57 -18.11
C LYS A 62 6.57 -23.31 -19.07
N PHE A 63 6.05 -24.31 -19.79
CA PHE A 63 6.78 -25.05 -20.81
C PHE A 63 7.26 -24.11 -21.92
N LEU A 64 6.38 -23.26 -22.46
CA LEU A 64 6.73 -22.27 -23.48
C LEU A 64 7.74 -21.24 -22.97
N PHE A 65 7.65 -20.79 -21.71
CA PHE A 65 8.66 -19.90 -21.14
C PHE A 65 10.03 -20.54 -21.00
N LYS A 66 10.10 -21.86 -20.82
CA LYS A 66 11.35 -22.60 -20.68
C LYS A 66 12.01 -22.88 -22.03
N TRP A 67 11.22 -23.27 -23.03
CA TRP A 67 11.74 -23.85 -24.27
C TRP A 67 11.58 -22.96 -25.50
N MET A 68 10.60 -22.05 -25.54
CA MET A 68 10.40 -21.18 -26.69
C MET A 68 11.27 -19.92 -26.56
N PRO A 69 12.25 -19.71 -27.44
CA PRO A 69 13.05 -18.50 -27.41
C PRO A 69 12.13 -17.28 -27.61
N LEU A 70 12.51 -16.15 -27.00
CA LEU A 70 11.79 -14.87 -27.05
C LEU A 70 10.42 -14.81 -26.36
N LYS A 71 9.77 -15.92 -25.97
CA LYS A 71 8.45 -15.88 -25.30
C LYS A 71 8.43 -14.99 -24.05
N GLN A 72 9.45 -15.11 -23.20
CA GLN A 72 9.59 -14.25 -22.03
C GLN A 72 9.86 -12.78 -22.40
N ARG A 73 10.59 -12.52 -23.50
CA ARG A 73 10.83 -11.15 -23.99
C ARG A 73 9.56 -10.51 -24.51
N LEU A 74 8.72 -11.26 -25.23
CA LEU A 74 7.41 -10.78 -25.69
C LEU A 74 6.48 -10.47 -24.51
N LEU A 75 6.45 -11.32 -23.48
CA LEU A 75 5.69 -11.03 -22.26
C LEU A 75 6.20 -9.74 -21.60
N ARG A 76 7.52 -9.59 -21.42
CA ARG A 76 8.10 -8.37 -20.84
C ARG A 76 7.79 -7.13 -21.68
N LEU A 77 7.84 -7.24 -23.00
CA LEU A 77 7.51 -6.13 -23.91
C LEU A 77 6.04 -5.73 -23.79
N ARG A 78 5.14 -6.71 -23.68
CA ARG A 78 3.71 -6.44 -23.44
C ARG A 78 3.50 -5.72 -22.10
N VAL A 79 4.13 -6.21 -21.02
CA VAL A 79 4.05 -5.58 -19.69
C VAL A 79 4.61 -4.17 -19.72
N PHE A 80 5.72 -3.96 -20.45
CA PHE A 80 6.32 -2.65 -20.65
C PHE A 80 5.33 -1.69 -21.31
N PHE A 81 4.74 -2.06 -22.46
CA PHE A 81 3.79 -1.17 -23.15
C PHE A 81 2.53 -0.90 -22.31
N SER A 82 2.01 -1.89 -21.57
CA SER A 82 0.86 -1.64 -20.68
C SER A 82 1.21 -0.69 -19.54
N ALA A 83 2.40 -0.83 -18.94
CA ALA A 83 2.84 0.05 -17.87
C ALA A 83 3.18 1.46 -18.37
N ASP A 84 3.77 1.55 -19.57
CA ASP A 84 4.08 2.81 -20.25
C ASP A 84 2.79 3.57 -20.61
N GLU A 85 1.76 2.87 -21.10
CA GLU A 85 0.46 3.48 -21.38
C GLU A 85 -0.18 4.08 -20.12
N GLU A 86 -0.07 3.41 -18.96
CA GLU A 86 -0.55 3.94 -17.68
C GLU A 86 0.11 5.27 -17.30
N THR A 87 1.33 5.55 -17.76
CA THR A 87 2.01 6.84 -17.50
C THR A 87 1.23 8.03 -18.07
N THR A 88 0.39 7.79 -19.08
CA THR A 88 -0.50 8.80 -19.66
C THR A 88 -1.38 9.47 -18.60
N THR A 89 -1.80 8.71 -17.57
CA THR A 89 -2.66 9.20 -16.49
C THR A 89 -2.00 10.26 -15.60
N TYR A 90 -0.67 10.40 -15.67
CA TYR A 90 0.09 11.36 -14.87
C TYR A 90 0.39 12.65 -15.63
N PHE A 91 0.20 12.68 -16.95
CA PHE A 91 0.52 13.88 -17.73
C PHE A 91 -0.54 14.97 -17.58
N PRO A 92 -0.14 16.25 -17.43
CA PRO A 92 -1.06 17.38 -17.30
C PRO A 92 -1.63 17.82 -18.66
N THR A 93 -2.00 16.87 -19.52
CA THR A 93 -2.62 17.14 -20.84
C THR A 93 -4.11 16.82 -20.80
N PRO A 94 -4.95 17.36 -21.71
CA PRO A 94 -6.37 17.02 -21.77
C PRO A 94 -6.62 15.50 -21.91
N LYS A 95 -5.78 14.82 -22.70
CA LYS A 95 -5.81 13.35 -22.84
C LYS A 95 -5.48 12.66 -21.51
N GLY A 96 -4.42 13.10 -20.83
CA GLY A 96 -4.00 12.54 -19.54
C GLY A 96 -5.05 12.74 -18.44
N GLN A 97 -5.66 13.93 -18.36
CA GLN A 97 -6.74 14.23 -17.43
C GLN A 97 -7.96 13.33 -17.67
N LYS A 98 -8.38 13.15 -18.93
CA LYS A 98 -9.49 12.26 -19.28
C LYS A 98 -9.18 10.80 -18.91
N ALA A 99 -7.97 10.33 -19.20
CA ALA A 99 -7.53 8.98 -18.84
C ALA A 99 -7.50 8.80 -17.32
N ARG A 100 -6.98 9.77 -16.57
CA ARG A 100 -6.94 9.75 -15.11
C ARG A 100 -8.34 9.63 -14.51
N LEU A 101 -9.28 10.48 -14.94
CA LEU A 101 -10.67 10.43 -14.46
C LEU A 101 -11.34 9.09 -14.76
N ALA A 102 -11.09 8.50 -15.93
CA ALA A 102 -11.63 7.19 -16.27
C ALA A 102 -11.14 6.09 -15.30
N VAL A 103 -9.85 6.10 -14.97
CA VAL A 103 -9.23 5.15 -14.05
C VAL A 103 -9.66 5.39 -12.59
N GLU A 104 -9.83 6.65 -12.18
CA GLU A 104 -10.41 6.98 -10.86
C GLU A 104 -11.85 6.46 -10.73
N GLU A 105 -12.67 6.62 -11.76
CA GLU A 105 -14.04 6.09 -11.77
C GLU A 105 -14.08 4.57 -11.75
N GLU A 106 -13.17 3.91 -12.49
CA GLU A 106 -12.98 2.46 -12.41
C GLU A 106 -12.63 2.01 -10.98
N SER A 107 -11.66 2.67 -10.35
CA SER A 107 -11.27 2.39 -8.97
C SER A 107 -12.44 2.58 -7.99
N LYS A 108 -13.20 3.68 -8.11
CA LYS A 108 -14.40 3.92 -7.28
C LYS A 108 -15.43 2.80 -7.44
N ARG A 109 -15.69 2.35 -8.68
CA ARG A 109 -16.62 1.24 -8.92
C ARG A 109 -16.12 -0.05 -8.29
N TYR A 110 -14.84 -0.38 -8.46
CA TYR A 110 -14.22 -1.54 -7.85
C TYR A 110 -14.34 -1.51 -6.31
N ILE A 111 -13.93 -0.40 -5.69
CA ILE A 111 -14.03 -0.20 -4.24
C ILE A 111 -15.47 -0.40 -3.74
N LYS A 112 -16.44 0.27 -4.37
CA LYS A 112 -17.85 0.19 -3.98
C LYS A 112 -18.46 -1.19 -4.19
N SER A 113 -17.93 -1.97 -5.13
CA SER A 113 -18.46 -3.32 -5.42
C SER A 113 -18.10 -4.36 -4.34
N ILE A 114 -17.01 -4.14 -3.59
CA ILE A 114 -16.48 -5.10 -2.62
C ILE A 114 -16.58 -4.57 -1.19
N THR A 115 -16.33 -3.29 -0.97
CA THR A 115 -16.17 -2.69 0.37
C THR A 115 -17.53 -2.37 1.01
N PRO A 116 -17.70 -2.56 2.33
CA PRO A 116 -18.88 -2.10 3.06
C PRO A 116 -19.18 -0.61 2.85
N LYS A 117 -20.47 -0.28 2.69
CA LYS A 117 -20.95 1.11 2.50
C LYS A 117 -20.45 2.09 3.57
N LYS A 118 -20.31 1.62 4.83
CA LYS A 118 -19.84 2.43 5.96
C LYS A 118 -18.44 3.03 5.75
N TYR A 119 -17.61 2.44 4.90
CA TYR A 119 -16.23 2.89 4.68
C TYR A 119 -16.02 3.72 3.41
N TRP A 120 -17.03 3.86 2.55
CA TRP A 120 -16.87 4.50 1.24
C TRP A 120 -16.34 5.94 1.33
N ASN A 121 -16.79 6.71 2.32
CA ASN A 121 -16.38 8.11 2.50
C ASN A 121 -14.90 8.25 2.92
N ASN A 122 -14.34 7.23 3.57
CA ASN A 122 -13.00 7.28 4.14
C ASN A 122 -11.96 6.59 3.24
N ILE A 123 -12.37 5.51 2.57
CA ILE A 123 -11.47 4.67 1.77
C ILE A 123 -11.24 5.24 0.37
N ILE A 124 -12.23 5.96 -0.19
CA ILE A 124 -12.12 6.61 -1.50
C ILE A 124 -11.31 7.90 -1.34
N PRO A 125 -10.17 8.05 -2.05
CA PRO A 125 -9.35 9.26 -1.97
C PRO A 125 -10.06 10.53 -2.43
N THR A 126 -9.69 11.64 -1.82
CA THR A 126 -10.04 13.01 -2.26
C THR A 126 -8.95 13.66 -3.11
N PHE A 127 -7.77 13.04 -3.21
CA PHE A 127 -6.65 13.52 -4.03
C PHE A 127 -6.64 12.83 -5.40
N PRO A 128 -6.16 13.51 -6.47
CA PRO A 128 -6.09 12.92 -7.80
C PRO A 128 -5.24 11.64 -7.85
N LEU A 129 -5.58 10.74 -8.76
CA LEU A 129 -4.78 9.56 -9.02
C LEU A 129 -3.36 9.97 -9.44
N GLY A 130 -2.38 9.29 -8.84
CA GLY A 130 -0.95 9.51 -9.04
C GLY A 130 -0.26 10.34 -7.96
N CYS A 131 -0.98 11.04 -7.08
CA CYS A 131 -0.38 11.68 -5.89
C CYS A 131 0.14 10.65 -4.87
N LYS A 132 -0.43 9.44 -4.86
CA LYS A 132 0.06 8.29 -4.11
C LYS A 132 0.10 7.08 -5.03
N ARG A 133 0.96 6.11 -4.69
CA ARG A 133 1.04 4.84 -5.41
C ARG A 133 -0.30 4.11 -5.33
N ARG A 134 -0.75 3.58 -6.48
CA ARG A 134 -1.93 2.72 -6.60
C ARG A 134 -1.72 1.43 -5.80
N ILE A 135 -2.80 0.90 -5.22
CA ILE A 135 -2.81 -0.40 -4.55
C ILE A 135 -3.54 -1.39 -5.42
N PHE A 136 -2.87 -2.48 -5.77
CA PHE A 136 -3.51 -3.65 -6.34
C PHE A 136 -3.99 -4.53 -5.19
N ASP A 137 -5.29 -4.58 -5.02
CA ASP A 137 -5.98 -5.12 -3.86
C ASP A 137 -5.67 -6.62 -3.66
N PRO A 138 -4.98 -7.02 -2.58
CA PRO A 138 -4.72 -8.42 -2.25
C PRO A 138 -5.88 -9.02 -1.43
N ASP A 139 -7.11 -8.75 -1.87
CA ASP A 139 -8.38 -9.06 -1.18
C ASP A 139 -8.66 -8.23 0.08
N TYR A 140 -7.89 -7.18 0.36
CA TYR A 140 -8.04 -6.33 1.55
C TYR A 140 -9.44 -5.72 1.68
N LEU A 141 -10.01 -5.23 0.58
CA LEU A 141 -11.33 -4.61 0.60
C LEU A 141 -12.42 -5.60 1.04
N ASP A 142 -12.25 -6.88 0.72
CA ASP A 142 -13.19 -7.94 1.11
C ASP A 142 -13.10 -8.24 2.62
N TYR A 143 -11.88 -8.25 3.18
CA TYR A 143 -11.69 -8.45 4.63
C TYR A 143 -12.35 -7.37 5.48
N LEU A 144 -12.60 -6.17 4.95
CA LEU A 144 -13.35 -5.13 5.66
C LEU A 144 -14.82 -5.49 5.90
N ASN A 145 -15.37 -6.50 5.21
CA ASN A 145 -16.71 -7.03 5.49
C ASN A 145 -16.76 -7.93 6.73
N ARG A 146 -15.61 -8.34 7.29
CA ARG A 146 -15.60 -9.22 8.46
C ARG A 146 -16.03 -8.47 9.73
N PRO A 147 -16.74 -9.15 10.65
CA PRO A 147 -17.21 -8.53 11.89
C PRO A 147 -16.08 -8.18 12.87
N ASN A 148 -14.93 -8.83 12.75
CA ASN A 148 -13.76 -8.60 13.60
C ASN A 148 -12.76 -7.60 13.01
N VAL A 149 -13.18 -6.81 12.01
CA VAL A 149 -12.35 -5.77 11.36
C VAL A 149 -13.05 -4.44 11.40
N GLU A 150 -12.33 -3.42 11.86
CA GLU A 150 -12.80 -2.05 11.87
C GLU A 150 -11.76 -1.09 11.28
N LEU A 151 -12.19 -0.29 10.30
CA LEU A 151 -11.40 0.80 9.73
C LEU A 151 -11.87 2.14 10.29
N LEU A 152 -11.00 2.85 11.00
CA LEU A 152 -11.27 4.17 11.59
C LEU A 152 -10.51 5.28 10.86
N PRO A 153 -11.17 6.35 10.40
CA PRO A 153 -10.52 7.47 9.73
C PRO A 153 -9.82 8.44 10.68
N GLU A 154 -9.18 7.94 11.74
CA GLU A 154 -8.63 8.77 12.81
C GLU A 154 -7.10 8.84 12.78
N GLY A 155 -6.58 9.97 13.29
CA GLY A 155 -5.17 10.10 13.64
C GLY A 155 -4.91 9.52 15.02
N ILE A 156 -3.63 9.42 15.37
CA ILE A 156 -3.18 8.98 16.67
C ILE A 156 -2.46 10.13 17.33
N GLN A 157 -2.84 10.40 18.57
CA GLN A 157 -2.23 11.42 19.39
C GLN A 157 -1.02 10.85 20.13
N GLU A 158 -1.21 9.74 20.85
CA GLU A 158 -0.14 9.08 21.61
C GLU A 158 -0.41 7.58 21.79
N MET A 159 0.64 6.84 22.13
CA MET A 159 0.54 5.45 22.58
C MET A 159 0.65 5.44 24.11
N THR A 160 -0.18 4.64 24.74
CA THR A 160 -0.16 4.41 26.19
C THR A 160 0.52 3.08 26.50
N GLU A 161 0.69 2.77 27.79
CA GLU A 161 1.24 1.46 28.21
C GLU A 161 0.38 0.29 27.71
N THR A 162 -0.92 0.50 27.53
CA THR A 162 -1.91 -0.53 27.19
C THR A 162 -2.48 -0.40 25.78
N GLY A 163 -2.22 0.70 25.06
CA GLY A 163 -2.96 0.97 23.84
C GLY A 163 -2.65 2.29 23.15
N ILE A 164 -3.69 2.91 22.60
CA ILE A 164 -3.61 4.07 21.71
C ILE A 164 -4.69 5.09 22.10
N ILE A 165 -4.29 6.37 22.15
CA ILE A 165 -5.21 7.50 22.21
C ILE A 165 -5.31 8.12 20.82
N THR A 166 -6.53 8.16 20.28
CA THR A 166 -6.79 8.72 18.97
C THR A 166 -6.84 10.25 19.02
N SER A 167 -6.79 10.90 17.87
CA SER A 167 -6.89 12.36 17.78
C SER A 167 -8.24 12.93 18.26
N SER A 168 -9.27 12.09 18.39
CA SER A 168 -10.58 12.47 18.96
C SER A 168 -10.64 12.27 20.48
N GLY A 169 -9.56 11.81 21.10
CA GLY A 169 -9.46 11.56 22.54
C GLY A 169 -10.01 10.20 22.97
N ILE A 170 -10.33 9.30 22.04
CA ILE A 170 -10.76 7.93 22.35
C ILE A 170 -9.55 7.10 22.74
N SER A 171 -9.63 6.42 23.88
CA SER A 171 -8.61 5.48 24.35
C SER A 171 -9.05 4.05 24.05
N ASP A 172 -8.24 3.33 23.29
CA ASP A 172 -8.44 1.92 22.94
C ASP A 172 -7.24 1.09 23.43
N ASP A 173 -7.50 0.01 24.17
CA ASP A 173 -6.47 -0.94 24.61
C ASP A 173 -6.25 -2.06 23.58
N PHE A 174 -4.99 -2.49 23.43
CA PHE A 174 -4.59 -3.53 22.48
C PHE A 174 -3.51 -4.44 23.06
N ASP A 175 -3.60 -5.73 22.74
CA ASP A 175 -2.55 -6.69 23.06
C ASP A 175 -1.33 -6.54 22.14
N ILE A 176 -1.57 -6.11 20.89
CA ILE A 176 -0.53 -5.98 19.86
C ILE A 176 -0.76 -4.71 19.05
N ILE A 177 0.29 -3.91 18.87
CA ILE A 177 0.30 -2.75 17.98
C ILE A 177 1.29 -3.02 16.83
N VAL A 178 0.77 -3.04 15.61
CA VAL A 178 1.57 -3.21 14.38
C VAL A 178 1.80 -1.85 13.72
N LEU A 179 3.04 -1.38 13.81
CA LEU A 179 3.52 -0.18 13.13
C LEU A 179 3.77 -0.48 11.66
N ALA A 180 2.71 -0.48 10.83
CA ALA A 180 2.88 -0.59 9.38
C ALA A 180 3.11 0.79 8.75
N THR A 181 3.99 1.63 9.32
CA THR A 181 4.33 2.95 8.79
C THR A 181 5.22 2.84 7.54
N SER A 182 4.97 3.69 6.54
CA SER A 182 5.79 3.71 5.32
C SER A 182 7.19 4.26 5.59
N SER A 183 8.19 3.77 4.87
CA SER A 183 9.57 4.26 4.96
C SER A 183 9.73 5.68 4.41
N GLN A 184 10.71 6.41 4.94
CA GLN A 184 11.13 7.71 4.41
C GLN A 184 11.98 7.50 3.16
N VAL A 185 11.33 7.51 1.99
CA VAL A 185 11.98 7.23 0.70
C VAL A 185 13.06 8.26 0.36
N SER A 186 12.91 9.50 0.79
CA SER A 186 13.91 10.57 0.59
C SER A 186 15.19 10.37 1.42
N GLN A 187 15.20 9.48 2.40
CA GLN A 187 16.35 9.24 3.29
C GLN A 187 16.96 7.85 3.07
N PHE A 188 17.02 7.39 1.82
CA PHE A 188 17.48 6.04 1.47
C PHE A 188 18.96 5.77 1.80
N LEU A 189 19.76 6.80 2.05
CA LEU A 189 21.16 6.65 2.45
C LEU A 189 21.37 6.64 3.97
N THR A 190 20.36 6.90 4.81
CA THR A 190 20.55 6.89 6.27
C THR A 190 20.90 5.47 6.75
N PRO A 191 21.95 5.27 7.58
CA PRO A 191 22.81 6.26 8.24
C PRO A 191 24.15 6.59 7.54
N ILE A 192 24.35 6.14 6.29
CA ILE A 192 25.58 6.34 5.51
C ILE A 192 25.77 7.84 5.22
N GLN A 193 26.93 8.35 5.60
CA GLN A 193 27.37 9.70 5.26
C GLN A 193 28.28 9.66 4.04
N ILE A 194 27.87 10.30 2.94
CA ILE A 194 28.65 10.39 1.71
C ILE A 194 29.27 11.78 1.61
N PHE A 195 30.58 11.84 1.42
CA PHE A 195 31.33 13.07 1.21
C PHE A 195 31.95 13.05 -0.19
N GLY A 196 31.77 14.15 -0.94
CA GLY A 196 32.43 14.33 -2.23
C GLY A 196 33.91 14.70 -2.07
N SER A 197 34.64 14.75 -3.18
CA SER A 197 36.07 15.11 -3.22
C SER A 197 36.38 16.48 -2.58
N ASN A 198 35.41 17.39 -2.53
CA ASN A 198 35.54 18.72 -1.97
C ASN A 198 35.16 18.79 -0.47
N GLY A 199 34.98 17.64 0.19
CA GLY A 199 34.58 17.55 1.60
C GLY A 199 33.12 17.95 1.89
N GLN A 200 32.33 18.29 0.87
CA GLN A 200 30.90 18.57 1.04
C GLN A 200 30.12 17.27 1.18
N SER A 201 29.17 17.24 2.12
CA SER A 201 28.28 16.09 2.29
C SER A 201 27.19 16.10 1.22
N LEU A 202 26.84 14.91 0.73
CA LEU A 202 25.78 14.72 -0.26
C LEU A 202 24.43 15.23 0.27
N GLN A 203 24.16 15.05 1.56
CA GLN A 203 22.93 15.53 2.20
C GLN A 203 22.83 17.06 2.20
N LYS A 204 23.96 17.77 2.43
CA LYS A 204 24.00 19.23 2.34
C LYS A 204 23.75 19.68 0.90
N GLN A 205 24.41 19.03 -0.06
CA GLN A 205 24.22 19.30 -1.47
C GLN A 205 22.75 19.08 -1.91
N TRP A 206 22.10 18.00 -1.47
CA TRP A 206 20.70 17.75 -1.78
C TRP A 206 19.73 18.74 -1.13
N ASN A 207 20.02 19.20 0.09
CA ASN A 207 19.23 20.24 0.74
C ASN A 207 19.30 21.59 0.00
N GLU A 208 20.47 21.96 -0.53
CA GLU A 208 20.70 23.21 -1.26
C GLU A 208 20.17 23.13 -2.70
N CYS A 209 20.37 22.00 -3.39
CA CYS A 209 19.99 21.82 -4.80
C CYS A 209 18.59 21.23 -5.01
N ARG A 210 17.77 21.07 -3.96
CA ARG A 210 16.45 20.40 -3.97
C ARG A 210 16.48 18.92 -4.41
N GLY A 211 17.62 18.25 -4.33
CA GLY A 211 17.80 16.86 -4.78
C GLY A 211 16.89 15.85 -4.05
N ASP A 212 16.63 16.08 -2.76
CA ASP A 212 15.81 15.19 -1.92
C ASP A 212 14.37 15.65 -1.73
N LYS A 213 14.03 16.85 -2.21
CA LYS A 213 12.67 17.39 -2.13
C LYS A 213 11.86 16.91 -3.33
N LEU A 214 11.73 15.59 -3.45
CA LEU A 214 10.75 14.95 -4.33
C LEU A 214 9.39 14.88 -3.62
N ILE A 215 8.84 16.03 -3.20
CA ILE A 215 7.41 16.46 -3.20
C ILE A 215 7.40 17.98 -2.97
#